data_AF-A0A7J0EQG4-F1
#
_entry.id   AF-A0A7J0EQG4-F1
#
_cell.length_a   1.000
_cell.length_b   1.000
_cell.length_c   1.000
_cell.angle_alpha   90.00
_cell.angle_beta   90.00
_cell.angle_gamma   90.00
#
_symmetry.space_group_name_H-M   'P 1'
#
loop_
_entity.id
_entity.type
_entity.pdbx_description
1 polymer ?
#
loop_
_entity_poly.entity_id
_entity_poly.type
_entity_poly.pdbx_seq_one_letter_code
_entity_poly.pdbx_strand_id
1 'polypeptide(L)'
;MGVSDYEELEVAIKNFSPSRLIGKGSHESVYKGSSKTASLSRHGYAKNKVLVMEHMPNGTLHVLLHVGPTPTPWPRDTQLALQISRAVQFLHQANPLVIHRDIKSANILFDSNWTQARCHAVRGGGLAG
;
A
#
# COMPACT_ATOMS: atom_id res chain seq x y z
N MET A 1 -2.93 -7.76 -10.87
CA MET A 1 -4.05 -7.51 -9.94
C MET A 1 -4.86 -8.79 -9.88
N GLY A 2 -4.83 -9.50 -8.76
CA GLY A 2 -5.74 -10.62 -8.51
C GLY A 2 -7.04 -10.05 -7.95
N VAL A 3 -8.17 -10.38 -8.57
CA VAL A 3 -9.48 -10.04 -8.00
C VAL A 3 -9.75 -11.08 -6.91
N SER A 4 -9.54 -10.69 -5.65
CA SER A 4 -9.94 -11.49 -4.49
C SER A 4 -11.41 -11.27 -4.21
N ASP A 5 -12.14 -12.32 -3.84
CA ASP A 5 -13.56 -12.17 -3.48
C ASP A 5 -13.68 -11.34 -2.20
N TYR A 6 -14.73 -10.51 -2.10
CA TYR A 6 -14.92 -9.60 -0.97
C TYR A 6 -15.14 -10.37 0.34
N GLU A 7 -15.83 -11.51 0.27
CA GLU A 7 -16.02 -12.42 1.41
C GLU A 7 -14.69 -13.04 1.87
N GLU A 8 -13.81 -13.42 0.94
CA GLU A 8 -12.47 -13.91 1.28
C GLU A 8 -11.65 -12.83 1.99
N LEU A 9 -11.79 -11.56 1.57
CA LEU A 9 -11.16 -10.44 2.23
C LEU A 9 -11.70 -10.22 3.65
N GLU A 10 -13.02 -10.27 3.84
CA GLU A 10 -13.64 -10.19 5.16
C GLU A 10 -13.12 -11.27 6.09
N VAL A 11 -13.04 -12.52 5.63
CA VAL A 11 -12.45 -13.62 6.40
C VAL A 11 -10.96 -13.35 6.70
N ALA A 12 -10.17 -12.94 5.71
CA ALA A 12 -8.74 -12.68 5.86
C ALA A 12 -8.45 -11.55 6.87
N ILE A 13 -9.31 -10.54 6.94
CA ILE A 13 -9.20 -9.40 7.87
C ILE A 13 -10.09 -9.56 9.12
N LYS A 14 -10.63 -10.76 9.37
CA LYS A 14 -11.50 -11.07 10.53
C LYS A 14 -12.68 -10.10 10.67
N ASN A 15 -13.46 -9.93 9.61
CA ASN A 15 -14.61 -9.04 9.52
C ASN A 15 -14.29 -7.60 9.96
N PHE A 16 -13.26 -7.01 9.34
CA PHE A 16 -12.75 -5.67 9.64
C PHE A 16 -12.43 -5.42 11.13
N SER A 17 -11.95 -6.46 11.83
CA SER A 17 -11.62 -6.38 13.26
C SER A 17 -10.63 -5.25 13.55
N PRO A 18 -10.83 -4.45 14.61
CA PRO A 18 -9.86 -3.46 15.07
C PRO A 18 -8.46 -4.04 15.32
N SER A 19 -8.38 -5.33 15.67
CA SER A 19 -7.10 -6.04 15.87
C SER A 19 -6.27 -6.21 14.59
N ARG A 20 -6.89 -6.07 13.41
CA ARG A 20 -6.23 -6.12 12.11
C ARG A 20 -5.94 -4.73 11.55
N LEU A 21 -6.39 -3.66 12.20
CA LEU A 21 -6.18 -2.29 11.74
C LEU A 21 -4.70 -1.92 11.85
N ILE A 22 -4.10 -1.56 10.71
CA ILE A 22 -2.73 -1.03 10.64
C ILE A 22 -2.77 0.49 10.86
N GLY A 23 -3.78 1.17 10.30
CA GLY A 23 -3.93 2.61 10.44
C GLY A 23 -5.21 3.14 9.81
N LYS A 24 -5.60 4.35 10.22
CA LYS A 24 -6.72 5.11 9.63
C LYS A 24 -6.18 6.40 9.02
N GLY A 25 -6.38 6.57 7.72
CA GLY A 25 -6.24 7.85 7.03
C GLY A 25 -7.57 8.63 7.04
N SER A 26 -7.60 9.79 6.38
CA SER A 26 -8.82 10.62 6.28
C SER A 26 -9.94 9.98 5.46
N HIS A 27 -9.59 9.12 4.49
CA HIS A 27 -10.55 8.50 3.56
C HIS A 27 -10.48 6.98 3.52
N GLU A 28 -9.56 6.35 4.25
CA GLU A 28 -9.33 4.91 4.18
C GLU A 28 -8.86 4.33 5.51
N SER A 29 -9.18 3.06 5.73
CA SER A 29 -8.66 2.27 6.84
C SER A 29 -7.87 1.11 6.24
N VAL A 30 -6.63 0.93 6.70
CA VAL A 30 -5.73 -0.11 6.20
C VAL A 30 -5.75 -1.28 7.16
N TYR A 31 -6.02 -2.48 6.66
CA TYR A 31 -6.11 -3.70 7.45
C TYR A 31 -5.07 -4.74 7.02
N LYS A 32 -4.55 -5.49 7.98
CA LYS A 32 -3.67 -6.63 7.76
C LYS A 32 -4.50 -7.89 7.54
N GLY A 33 -4.46 -8.45 6.34
CA GLY A 33 -5.03 -9.76 6.04
C GLY A 33 -4.10 -10.91 6.45
N SER A 34 -4.67 -12.05 6.82
CA SER A 34 -3.97 -13.33 6.90
C SER A 34 -4.57 -14.29 5.89
N SER A 35 -3.83 -14.65 4.84
CA SER A 35 -4.31 -15.64 3.86
C SER A 35 -4.27 -17.04 4.47
N LYS A 36 -5.41 -17.74 4.44
CA LYS A 36 -5.46 -19.21 4.45
C LYS A 36 -6.02 -19.60 3.10
N THR A 37 -5.21 -20.18 2.23
CA THR A 37 -5.67 -20.65 0.92
C THR A 37 -6.68 -21.78 1.09
N ALA A 38 -7.89 -21.67 0.51
CA ALA A 38 -8.49 -22.71 -0.34
C ALA A 38 -9.91 -22.33 -0.82
N SER A 39 -10.10 -22.49 -2.13
CA SER A 39 -11.34 -22.67 -2.91
C SER A 39 -12.24 -21.46 -3.18
N LEU A 40 -12.27 -21.12 -4.47
CA LEU A 40 -13.15 -20.18 -5.17
C LEU A 40 -14.64 -20.51 -5.00
N SER A 41 -15.45 -19.48 -4.81
CA SER A 41 -16.82 -19.42 -5.35
C SER A 41 -17.10 -18.00 -5.83
N ARG A 42 -17.58 -17.85 -7.06
CA ARG A 42 -18.15 -16.58 -7.54
C ARG A 42 -19.46 -16.33 -6.80
N HIS A 43 -19.73 -15.09 -6.41
CA HIS A 43 -20.87 -14.26 -6.86
C HIS A 43 -20.99 -13.00 -5.98
N GLY A 44 -21.29 -11.85 -6.59
CA GLY A 44 -22.03 -10.77 -5.92
C GLY A 44 -21.30 -9.43 -5.71
N TYR A 45 -21.95 -8.37 -6.21
CA TYR A 45 -21.55 -6.96 -6.13
C TYR A 45 -21.42 -6.45 -4.68
N ALA A 46 -20.23 -5.98 -4.27
CA ALA A 46 -20.07 -5.18 -3.06
C ALA A 46 -20.06 -3.66 -3.38
N LYS A 47 -20.91 -2.88 -2.71
CA LYS A 47 -20.98 -1.40 -2.76
C LYS A 47 -19.71 -0.69 -2.29
N ASN A 48 -18.74 -1.43 -1.77
CA ASN A 48 -17.51 -0.90 -1.17
C ASN A 48 -16.31 -1.29 -2.04
N LYS A 49 -15.46 -0.31 -2.39
CA LYS A 49 -14.24 -0.56 -3.16
C LYS A 49 -13.11 -0.87 -2.19
N VAL A 50 -12.45 -2.03 -2.35
CA VAL A 50 -11.26 -2.40 -1.56
C VAL A 50 -10.08 -2.56 -2.49
N LEU A 51 -8.92 -2.06 -2.04
CA LEU A 51 -7.64 -2.25 -2.69
C LEU A 51 -6.81 -3.26 -1.91
N VAL A 52 -6.52 -4.41 -2.52
CA VAL A 52 -5.66 -5.44 -1.95
C VAL A 52 -4.24 -5.22 -2.45
N MET A 53 -3.30 -5.06 -1.53
CA MET A 53 -1.90 -4.85 -1.84
C MET A 53 -1.01 -5.80 -1.06
N GLU A 54 0.18 -6.02 -1.59
CA GLU A 54 1.26 -6.68 -0.88
C GLU A 54 1.61 -5.91 0.40
N HIS A 55 1.85 -6.66 1.48
CA HIS A 55 2.21 -6.11 2.78
C HIS A 55 3.68 -5.65 2.77
N MET A 56 3.91 -4.38 3.12
CA MET A 56 5.23 -3.75 3.25
C MET A 56 5.62 -3.68 4.74
N PRO A 57 6.35 -4.67 5.27
CA PRO A 57 6.51 -4.85 6.72
C PRO A 57 7.36 -3.78 7.40
N ASN A 58 8.21 -3.07 6.65
CA ASN A 58 9.05 -2.00 7.19
C ASN A 58 8.30 -0.66 7.30
N GLY A 59 7.01 -0.63 6.97
CA GLY A 59 6.15 0.53 7.16
C GLY A 59 6.52 1.69 6.25
N THR A 60 6.23 2.91 6.72
CA THR A 60 6.37 4.13 5.94
C THR A 60 7.72 4.82 6.16
N LEU A 61 8.17 5.59 5.17
CA LEU A 61 9.34 6.48 5.33
C LEU A 61 9.14 7.47 6.48
N HIS A 62 7.90 7.90 6.74
CA HIS A 62 7.59 8.80 7.85
C HIS A 62 8.00 8.21 9.20
N VAL A 63 7.68 6.93 9.46
CA VAL A 63 8.08 6.26 10.70
C VAL A 63 9.60 6.19 10.80
N LEU A 64 10.28 5.85 9.69
CA LEU A 64 11.74 5.79 9.66
C LEU A 64 12.39 7.15 10.00
N LEU A 65 11.88 8.24 9.43
CA LEU A 65 12.48 9.57 9.58
C LEU A 65 12.15 10.27 10.90
N HIS A 66 10.98 10.00 11.50
CA HIS A 66 10.47 10.79 12.63
C HIS A 66 10.29 10.02 13.94
N VAL A 67 10.18 8.69 13.88
CA VAL A 67 9.89 7.85 15.06
C VAL A 67 11.06 6.92 15.40
N GLY A 68 11.98 6.69 14.45
CA GLY A 68 13.14 5.84 14.62
C GLY A 68 14.13 6.35 15.68
N PRO A 69 14.84 5.45 16.39
CA PRO A 69 15.71 5.82 17.51
C PRO A 69 17.00 6.55 17.10
N THR A 70 17.34 6.61 15.81
CA THR A 70 18.54 7.30 15.31
C THR A 70 18.35 7.79 13.87
N PRO A 71 18.99 8.91 13.47
CA PRO A 71 19.08 9.33 12.08
C PRO A 71 19.72 8.24 11.22
N THR A 72 19.21 8.05 10.02
CA THR A 72 19.76 7.13 9.04
C THR A 72 21.14 7.60 8.58
N PRO A 73 22.14 6.69 8.45
CA PRO A 73 23.42 7.05 7.86
C PRO A 73 23.27 7.50 6.41
N TRP A 74 24.07 8.48 5.96
CA TRP A 74 23.98 9.01 4.59
C TRP A 74 24.01 7.96 3.45
N PRO A 75 24.83 6.89 3.50
CA PRO A 75 24.78 5.84 2.49
C PRO A 75 23.40 5.17 2.40
N ARG A 76 22.73 5.03 3.55
CA ARG A 76 21.38 4.48 3.62
C ARG A 76 20.36 5.44 3.02
N ASP A 77 20.44 6.73 3.31
CA ASP A 77 19.54 7.72 2.73
C ASP A 77 19.63 7.76 1.21
N THR A 78 20.85 7.66 0.68
CA THR A 78 21.10 7.62 -0.76
C THR A 78 20.44 6.39 -1.39
N GLN A 79 20.54 5.23 -0.73
CA GLN A 79 19.86 4.02 -1.19
C GLN A 79 18.34 4.17 -1.16
N LEU A 80 17.77 4.73 -0.09
CA LEU A 80 16.33 4.97 0.03
C LEU A 80 15.83 5.93 -1.05
N ALA A 81 16.54 7.04 -1.29
CA ALA A 81 16.23 8.00 -2.33
C ALA A 81 16.23 7.34 -3.72
N LEU A 82 17.20 6.47 -4.01
CA LEU A 82 17.23 5.70 -5.25
C LEU A 82 15.97 4.81 -5.38
N GLN A 83 15.58 4.08 -4.34
CA GLN A 83 14.37 3.24 -4.42
C GLN A 83 13.10 4.06 -4.61
N ILE A 84 12.99 5.21 -3.94
CA ILE A 84 11.86 6.13 -4.10
C ILE A 84 11.80 6.65 -5.54
N SER A 85 12.95 7.05 -6.10
CA SER A 85 13.01 7.53 -7.49
C SER A 85 12.55 6.47 -8.49
N ARG A 86 12.92 5.19 -8.27
CA ARG A 86 12.48 4.06 -9.08
C ARG A 86 10.98 3.81 -8.96
N ALA A 87 10.42 3.93 -7.75
CA ALA A 87 8.98 3.80 -7.53
C ALA A 87 8.19 4.88 -8.29
N VAL A 88 8.66 6.13 -8.26
CA VAL A 88 8.04 7.25 -9.00
C VAL A 88 8.21 7.07 -10.51
N GLN A 89 9.41 6.69 -10.96
CA GLN A 89 9.68 6.39 -12.37
C GLN A 89 8.74 5.30 -12.89
N PHE A 90 8.54 4.23 -12.12
CA PHE A 90 7.63 3.14 -12.47
C PHE A 90 6.20 3.64 -12.73
N LEU A 91 5.68 4.55 -11.90
CA LEU A 91 4.37 5.17 -12.11
C LEU A 91 4.35 6.01 -13.40
N HIS A 92 5.41 6.78 -13.64
CA HIS A 92 5.51 7.65 -14.81
C HIS A 92 5.72 6.90 -16.13
N GLN A 93 6.23 5.67 -16.08
CA GLN A 93 6.37 4.79 -17.24
C GLN A 93 5.09 4.00 -17.56
N ALA A 94 4.08 4.04 -16.68
CA ALA A 94 2.81 3.36 -16.93
C ALA A 94 2.08 3.99 -18.13
N ASN A 95 1.30 3.16 -18.84
CA ASN A 95 0.40 3.61 -19.89
C ASN A 95 -1.05 3.16 -19.57
N PRO A 96 -1.99 4.09 -19.32
CA PRO A 96 -1.81 5.55 -19.32
C PRO A 96 -0.92 6.04 -18.18
N LEU A 97 -0.28 7.19 -18.39
CA LEU A 97 0.60 7.85 -17.41
C LEU A 97 -0.08 7.98 -16.05
N VAL A 98 0.58 7.54 -14.98
CA VAL A 98 0.10 7.67 -13.61
C VAL A 98 0.87 8.78 -12.90
N ILE A 99 0.19 9.89 -12.60
CA ILE A 99 0.75 11.00 -11.80
C ILE A 99 0.31 10.81 -10.34
N HIS A 100 1.24 10.65 -9.41
CA HIS A 100 0.93 10.37 -7.99
C HIS A 100 0.21 11.53 -7.27
N ARG A 101 0.61 12.79 -7.54
CA ARG A 101 0.08 14.05 -6.97
C ARG A 101 0.23 14.27 -5.45
N ASP A 102 0.42 13.22 -4.65
CA ASP A 102 0.59 13.32 -3.18
C ASP A 102 1.87 12.60 -2.69
N ILE A 103 3.02 12.94 -3.26
CA ILE A 103 4.31 12.34 -2.85
C ILE A 103 4.73 12.96 -1.50
N LYS A 104 4.66 12.15 -0.45
CA LYS A 104 5.10 12.50 0.92
C LYS A 104 5.59 11.26 1.67
N SER A 105 6.37 11.44 2.74
CA SER A 105 6.99 10.33 3.49
C SER A 105 5.98 9.32 4.06
N ALA A 106 4.76 9.76 4.37
CA ALA A 106 3.69 8.88 4.84
C ALA A 106 3.13 7.93 3.76
N ASN A 107 3.31 8.26 2.48
CA ASN A 107 2.81 7.47 1.34
C ASN A 107 3.89 6.59 0.70
N ILE A 108 5.12 6.57 1.24
CA ILE A 108 6.23 5.78 0.74
C ILE A 108 6.43 4.60 1.69
N LEU A 109 6.27 3.37 1.20
CA LEU A 109 6.42 2.15 1.99
C LEU A 109 7.58 1.28 1.49
N PHE A 110 8.15 0.47 2.38
CA PHE A 110 9.29 -0.42 2.06
C PHE A 110 9.00 -1.90 2.33
N ASP A 111 9.53 -2.73 1.43
CA ASP A 111 9.57 -4.19 1.59
C ASP A 111 10.48 -4.61 2.76
N SER A 112 10.47 -5.90 3.12
CA SER A 112 11.25 -6.45 4.26
C SER A 112 12.76 -6.21 4.14
N ASN A 113 13.27 -6.20 2.90
CA ASN A 113 14.70 -6.13 2.62
C ASN A 113 15.17 -4.69 2.36
N TRP A 114 14.27 -3.71 2.39
CA TRP A 114 14.52 -2.32 2.02
C TRP A 114 15.10 -2.15 0.60
N THR A 115 14.77 -3.10 -0.27
CA THR A 115 15.21 -3.15 -1.66
C THR A 115 14.18 -2.55 -2.60
N GLN A 116 12.93 -2.44 -2.16
CA GLN A 116 11.84 -1.88 -2.96
C GLN A 116 11.06 -0.84 -2.16
N ALA A 117 10.92 0.35 -2.74
CA ALA A 117 9.97 1.34 -2.29
C ALA A 117 8.69 1.24 -3.13
N ARG A 118 7.54 1.55 -2.52
CA ARG A 118 6.27 1.69 -3.23
C ARG A 118 5.56 2.96 -2.77
N CYS A 119 5.03 3.71 -3.71
CA CYS A 119 4.18 4.86 -3.43
C CYS A 119 2.72 4.41 -3.39
N HIS A 120 1.97 4.79 -2.35
CA HIS A 120 0.54 4.55 -2.29
C HIS A 120 -0.19 5.54 -3.22
N ALA A 121 -0.27 5.21 -4.51
CA ALA A 121 -0.98 5.98 -5.50
C ALA A 121 -2.39 5.42 -5.70
N VAL A 122 -3.41 6.17 -5.30
CA VAL A 122 -4.79 5.87 -5.73
C VAL A 122 -4.93 6.40 -7.16
N ARG A 123 -5.23 5.53 -8.12
CA ARG A 123 -5.60 5.97 -9.46
C ARG A 123 -6.88 6.77 -9.33
N GLY A 124 -6.79 8.09 -9.47
CA GLY A 124 -7.95 8.97 -9.44
C GLY A 124 -8.95 8.50 -10.48
N GLY A 125 -10.05 7.90 -10.04
CA GLY A 125 -11.18 7.61 -10.90
C GLY A 125 -11.73 8.95 -11.36
N GLY A 126 -11.54 9.29 -12.65
CA GLY A 126 -12.33 10.34 -13.25
C GLY A 126 -13.80 9.99 -13.06
N LEU A 127 -14.53 10.86 -12.38
CA LEU A 127 -15.97 10.93 -12.52
C LEU A 127 -16.20 11.32 -14.00
N ALA A 128 -16.47 10.33 -14.84
CA ALA A 128 -17.11 10.60 -16.12
C ALA A 128 -18.57 10.96 -15.78
N GLY A 129 -18.96 12.19 -16.12
CA GLY A 129 -20.34 12.65 -16.08
C GLY A 129 -21.19 12.03 -17.17
#